data_AF-A0A842SK30-F1
#
_entry.id   AF-A0A842SK30-F1
#
_cell.length_a   1.000
_cell.length_b   1.000
_cell.length_c   1.000
_cell.angle_alpha   90.00
_cell.angle_beta   90.00
_cell.angle_gamma   90.00
#
_symmetry.space_group_name_H-M   'P 1'
#
loop_
_entity.id
_entity.type
_entity.pdbx_description
1 polymer ?
#
loop_
_entity_poly.entity_id
_entity_poly.type
_entity_poly.pdbx_seq_one_letter_code
_entity_poly.pdbx_strand_id
1 'polypeptide(L)'
;MQFVSRYDYHVHDSFSRDAPEASLESIIEIGEKKGLEEICFTSHLIVEGPDKKLGLQTNEIETYIENILKNDDDTIIKLRIGFEVDYFPEKERYIEKLLEEYSVDFILGSTHYINGIDIGSRIGAKKFFKDRQLSEAIDEYFTTWSQAIYSGLFDVMAHPDYWKKFLIDENKGQINWKNYGDEVYSAIFALADNDIGFEVNTSAVRAGWDSFYPLKEFLRHAKEYGVEKVTIGSDTHSPENLGHELPNAVKQLEEAGFQFISVFSKRKDGKIPIDQVTKEFNADLLNTI
;
A
#
# COMPACT_ATOMS: atom_id res chain seq x y z
N MET A 1 2.92 6.83 26.80
CA MET A 1 3.99 7.07 25.81
C MET A 1 3.37 6.93 24.44
N GLN A 2 3.61 7.88 23.55
CA GLN A 2 3.16 7.78 22.17
C GLN A 2 4.28 7.13 21.35
N PHE A 3 3.93 6.25 20.43
CA PHE A 3 4.88 5.63 19.51
C PHE A 3 4.66 6.19 18.11
N VAL A 4 5.73 6.23 17.33
CA VAL A 4 5.72 6.57 15.89
C VAL A 4 6.43 5.47 15.12
N SER A 5 6.05 5.30 13.85
CA SER A 5 6.80 4.44 12.93
C SER A 5 8.04 5.18 12.43
N ARG A 6 9.14 4.45 12.24
CA ARG A 6 10.33 4.93 11.54
C ARG A 6 10.24 4.76 10.02
N TYR A 7 9.32 3.93 9.55
CA TYR A 7 9.20 3.53 8.14
C TYR A 7 7.77 3.74 7.64
N ASP A 8 7.61 4.23 6.42
CA ASP A 8 6.32 4.30 5.71
C ASP A 8 6.54 3.99 4.23
N TYR A 9 5.96 2.88 3.76
CA TYR A 9 6.21 2.32 2.42
C TYR A 9 5.04 2.48 1.45
N HIS A 10 4.08 3.36 1.78
CA HIS A 10 3.00 3.74 0.90
C HIS A 10 2.66 5.21 1.11
N VAL A 11 3.30 6.07 0.33
CA VAL A 11 3.20 7.53 0.46
C VAL A 11 2.99 8.15 -0.91
N HIS A 12 1.89 8.87 -1.08
CA HIS A 12 1.63 9.64 -2.28
C HIS A 12 2.18 11.05 -2.14
N ASP A 13 2.73 11.57 -3.23
CA ASP A 13 3.02 12.99 -3.38
C ASP A 13 2.09 13.63 -4.42
N SER A 14 2.25 14.93 -4.66
CA SER A 14 1.39 15.72 -5.55
C SER A 14 1.42 15.31 -7.03
N PHE A 15 2.28 14.36 -7.43
CA PHE A 15 2.16 13.72 -8.74
C PHE A 15 0.97 12.75 -8.80
N SER A 16 0.55 12.20 -7.66
CA SER A 16 -0.79 11.65 -7.48
C SER A 16 -1.74 12.82 -7.27
N ARG A 17 -2.57 13.12 -8.27
CA ARG A 17 -3.39 14.36 -8.31
C ARG A 17 -4.58 14.33 -7.35
N ASP A 18 -4.83 13.21 -6.70
CA ASP A 18 -5.70 13.06 -5.54
C ASP A 18 -4.99 13.29 -4.20
N ALA A 19 -3.69 13.55 -4.21
CA ALA A 19 -2.87 14.01 -3.09
C ALA A 19 -2.27 15.43 -3.30
N PRO A 20 -3.06 16.44 -3.74
CA PRO A 20 -2.51 17.73 -4.18
C PRO A 20 -1.77 18.51 -3.07
N GLU A 21 -2.11 18.26 -1.80
CA GLU A 21 -1.50 18.92 -0.63
C GLU A 21 -0.22 18.21 -0.12
N ALA A 22 0.06 17.00 -0.61
CA ALA A 22 1.24 16.21 -0.26
C ALA A 22 2.42 16.56 -1.17
N SER A 23 2.95 17.79 -1.09
CA SER A 23 4.22 18.07 -1.78
C SER A 23 5.35 17.25 -1.17
N LEU A 24 6.39 16.97 -1.96
CA LEU A 24 7.58 16.27 -1.50
C LEU A 24 8.17 16.95 -0.24
N GLU A 25 8.27 18.27 -0.26
CA GLU A 25 8.81 19.07 0.85
C GLU A 25 7.94 18.98 2.10
N SER A 26 6.60 18.99 1.96
CA SER A 26 5.71 18.91 3.11
C SER A 26 5.72 17.51 3.74
N ILE A 27 5.86 16.45 2.94
CA ILE A 27 6.08 15.09 3.43
C ILE A 27 7.41 14.98 4.17
N ILE A 28 8.51 15.50 3.62
CA ILE A 28 9.82 15.50 4.27
C ILE A 28 9.76 16.25 5.61
N GLU A 29 9.24 17.48 5.62
CA GLU A 29 9.15 18.30 6.83
C GLU A 29 8.36 17.61 7.95
N ILE A 30 7.21 17.03 7.63
CA ILE A 30 6.40 16.30 8.61
C ILE A 30 7.05 14.97 9.01
N GLY A 31 7.71 14.29 8.07
CA GLY A 31 8.50 13.09 8.32
C GLY A 31 9.58 13.34 9.37
N GLU A 32 10.32 14.44 9.24
CA GLU A 32 11.42 14.79 10.13
C GLU A 32 10.88 15.10 11.53
N LYS A 33 9.78 15.86 11.59
CA LYS A 33 9.08 16.17 12.84
C LYS A 33 8.54 14.93 13.54
N LYS A 34 8.02 13.95 12.80
CA LYS A 34 7.54 12.66 13.33
C LYS A 34 8.67 11.68 13.58
N GLY A 35 9.90 11.98 13.15
CA GLY A 35 11.07 11.14 13.32
C GLY A 35 11.05 9.88 12.45
N LEU A 36 10.48 9.95 11.25
CA LEU A 36 10.68 8.89 10.25
C LEU A 36 12.15 8.84 9.83
N GLU A 37 12.62 7.65 9.46
CA GLU A 37 13.99 7.39 9.01
C GLU A 37 14.03 6.97 7.56
N GLU A 38 12.97 6.34 7.06
CA GLU A 38 12.84 6.00 5.64
C GLU A 38 11.38 6.13 5.18
N ILE A 39 11.20 6.76 4.01
CA ILE A 39 9.90 6.93 3.34
C ILE A 39 10.03 6.41 1.92
N CYS A 40 9.10 5.55 1.50
CA CYS A 40 8.96 5.20 0.09
C CYS A 40 7.78 5.94 -0.52
N PHE A 41 8.09 6.82 -1.47
CA PHE A 41 7.06 7.39 -2.32
C PHE A 41 6.60 6.33 -3.31
N THR A 42 5.29 6.18 -3.45
CA THR A 42 4.63 5.20 -4.30
C THR A 42 3.48 5.87 -5.05
N SER A 43 3.77 6.99 -5.70
CA SER A 43 2.73 7.73 -6.43
C SER A 43 2.09 6.87 -7.50
N HIS A 44 0.79 7.06 -7.71
CA HIS A 44 -0.04 6.24 -8.58
C HIS A 44 0.53 6.21 -10.00
N LEU A 45 0.70 5.03 -10.58
CA LEU A 45 1.02 4.82 -11.99
C LEU A 45 -0.10 4.02 -12.66
N ILE A 46 -1.10 4.75 -13.16
CA ILE A 46 -2.34 4.19 -13.69
C ILE A 46 -2.26 4.19 -15.22
N VAL A 47 -2.22 3.01 -15.84
CA VAL A 47 -1.98 2.88 -17.28
C VAL A 47 -3.24 2.92 -18.13
N GLU A 48 -4.40 2.63 -17.54
CA GLU A 48 -5.70 2.53 -18.20
C GLU A 48 -6.85 3.04 -17.32
N GLY A 49 -7.98 3.39 -17.93
CA GLY A 49 -9.18 3.82 -17.21
C GLY A 49 -9.32 5.34 -17.07
N PRO A 50 -10.47 5.82 -16.55
CA PRO A 50 -10.75 7.25 -16.39
C PRO A 50 -9.83 7.92 -15.37
N ASP A 51 -9.28 7.17 -14.42
CA ASP A 51 -8.39 7.67 -13.37
C ASP A 51 -6.93 7.65 -13.78
N LYS A 52 -6.61 7.24 -15.01
CA LYS A 52 -5.27 7.43 -15.61
C LYS A 52 -4.73 8.84 -15.41
N LYS A 53 -5.61 9.85 -15.49
CA LYS A 53 -5.26 11.25 -15.30
C LYS A 53 -4.98 11.64 -13.85
N LEU A 54 -5.27 10.78 -12.87
CA LEU A 54 -5.00 11.02 -11.45
C LEU A 54 -3.56 10.63 -11.11
N GLY A 55 -3.04 9.53 -11.65
CA GLY A 55 -1.65 9.11 -11.43
C GLY A 55 -0.61 9.83 -12.30
N LEU A 56 0.66 9.57 -12.03
CA LEU A 56 1.83 9.97 -12.82
C LEU A 56 1.61 9.73 -14.32
N GLN A 57 1.82 10.77 -15.14
CA GLN A 57 1.89 10.58 -16.59
C GLN A 57 3.30 10.12 -16.99
N THR A 58 3.41 9.36 -18.08
CA THR A 58 4.70 8.79 -18.51
C THR A 58 5.78 9.85 -18.74
N ASN A 59 5.41 11.05 -19.20
CA ASN A 59 6.32 12.17 -19.40
C ASN A 59 6.68 12.94 -18.11
N GLU A 60 6.13 12.55 -16.97
CA GLU A 60 6.39 13.15 -15.65
C GLU A 60 7.27 12.25 -14.78
N ILE A 61 7.45 10.97 -15.13
CA ILE A 61 8.16 9.97 -14.33
C ILE A 61 9.62 10.40 -14.08
N GLU A 62 10.34 10.88 -15.09
CA GLU A 62 11.72 11.35 -14.93
C GLU A 62 11.80 12.49 -13.92
N THR A 63 10.91 13.49 -14.04
CA THR A 63 10.84 14.61 -13.11
C THR A 63 10.53 14.16 -11.68
N TYR A 64 9.61 13.21 -11.51
CA TYR A 64 9.28 12.62 -10.20
C TYR A 64 10.50 11.97 -9.55
N ILE A 65 11.22 11.13 -10.30
CA ILE A 65 12.44 10.45 -9.84
C ILE A 65 13.52 11.48 -9.48
N GLU A 66 13.79 12.44 -10.37
CA GLU A 66 14.81 13.48 -10.16
C GLU A 66 14.51 14.35 -8.94
N ASN A 67 13.23 14.68 -8.71
CA ASN A 67 12.82 15.45 -7.54
C ASN A 67 13.14 14.71 -6.22
N ILE A 68 12.82 13.41 -6.13
CA ILE A 68 13.12 12.62 -4.94
C ILE A 68 14.63 12.49 -4.75
N LEU A 69 15.38 12.14 -5.80
CA LEU A 69 16.85 12.01 -5.72
C LEU A 69 17.53 13.29 -5.25
N LYS A 70 17.09 14.44 -5.78
CA LYS A 70 17.67 15.74 -5.41
C LYS A 70 17.44 16.06 -3.94
N ASN A 71 16.27 15.74 -3.39
CA ASN A 71 15.93 16.05 -2.01
C ASN A 71 16.48 15.02 -1.01
N ASP A 72 16.73 13.78 -1.42
CA ASP A 72 17.31 12.71 -0.56
C ASP A 72 18.69 13.12 0.01
N ASP A 73 19.48 13.91 -0.73
CA ASP A 73 20.77 14.42 -0.26
C ASP A 73 20.65 15.56 0.78
N ASP A 74 19.50 16.25 0.84
CA ASP A 74 19.27 17.45 1.64
C ASP A 74 18.43 17.19 2.91
N THR A 75 17.95 15.96 3.12
CA THR A 75 17.20 15.55 4.32
C THR A 75 17.93 14.48 5.13
N ILE A 76 17.55 14.34 6.40
CA ILE A 76 17.99 13.23 7.26
C ILE A 76 17.21 11.93 7.04
N ILE A 77 16.08 11.99 6.33
CA ILE A 77 15.24 10.83 6.01
C ILE A 77 15.75 10.18 4.75
N LYS A 78 15.87 8.86 4.74
CA LYS A 78 16.11 8.14 3.51
C LYS A 78 14.86 8.14 2.63
N LEU A 79 14.94 8.73 1.45
CA LEU A 79 13.85 8.71 0.47
C LEU A 79 14.04 7.56 -0.50
N ARG A 80 12.99 6.75 -0.66
CA ARG A 80 12.90 5.65 -1.63
C ARG A 80 11.95 6.02 -2.73
N ILE A 81 12.29 5.57 -3.93
CA ILE A 81 11.55 5.86 -5.15
C ILE A 81 10.78 4.60 -5.53
N GLY A 82 9.47 4.71 -5.68
CA GLY A 82 8.65 3.61 -6.11
C GLY A 82 7.38 4.07 -6.80
N PHE A 83 6.58 3.10 -7.21
CA PHE A 83 5.28 3.33 -7.82
C PHE A 83 4.24 2.43 -7.16
N GLU A 84 3.02 2.96 -6.96
CA GLU A 84 1.84 2.10 -6.82
C GLU A 84 1.23 1.93 -8.21
N VAL A 85 1.27 0.70 -8.73
CA VAL A 85 0.91 0.39 -10.10
C VAL A 85 -0.38 -0.42 -10.11
N ASP A 86 -1.42 0.12 -10.73
CA ASP A 86 -2.66 -0.62 -10.96
C ASP A 86 -2.42 -1.79 -11.92
N TYR A 87 -2.82 -2.97 -11.47
CA TYR A 87 -2.79 -4.17 -12.28
C TYR A 87 -3.99 -4.23 -13.23
N PHE A 88 -3.68 -4.35 -14.53
CA PHE A 88 -4.65 -4.63 -15.58
C PHE A 88 -4.16 -5.87 -16.36
N PRO A 89 -4.89 -7.00 -16.34
CA PRO A 89 -4.46 -8.23 -17.03
C PRO A 89 -4.10 -8.02 -18.51
N GLU A 90 -4.87 -7.18 -19.20
CA GLU A 90 -4.66 -6.89 -20.63
C GLU A 90 -3.48 -5.94 -20.90
N LYS A 91 -2.79 -5.43 -19.86
CA LYS A 91 -1.69 -4.47 -19.96
C LYS A 91 -0.39 -4.95 -19.35
N GLU A 92 -0.28 -6.21 -18.90
CA GLU A 92 0.95 -6.75 -18.28
C GLU A 92 2.22 -6.39 -19.08
N ARG A 93 2.23 -6.70 -20.38
CA ARG A 93 3.39 -6.40 -21.25
C ARG A 93 3.69 -4.90 -21.40
N TYR A 94 2.67 -4.06 -21.31
CA TYR A 94 2.88 -2.61 -21.35
C TYR A 94 3.47 -2.12 -20.03
N ILE A 95 2.95 -2.60 -18.90
CA ILE A 95 3.45 -2.30 -17.56
C ILE A 95 4.90 -2.79 -17.43
N GLU A 96 5.19 -4.03 -17.81
CA GLU A 96 6.55 -4.61 -17.81
C GLU A 96 7.56 -3.68 -18.50
N LYS A 97 7.28 -3.32 -19.76
CA LYS A 97 8.17 -2.43 -20.53
C LYS A 97 8.35 -1.07 -19.89
N LEU A 98 7.26 -0.49 -19.39
CA LEU A 98 7.30 0.81 -18.73
C LEU A 98 8.17 0.76 -17.46
N LEU A 99 8.06 -0.31 -16.68
CA LEU A 99 8.86 -0.50 -15.46
C LEU A 99 10.34 -0.80 -15.77
N GLU A 100 10.64 -1.47 -16.88
CA GLU A 100 12.03 -1.72 -17.35
C GLU A 100 12.78 -0.43 -17.72
N GLU A 101 12.06 0.65 -18.06
CA GLU A 101 12.66 1.94 -18.41
C GLU A 101 13.24 2.69 -17.19
N TYR A 102 12.81 2.35 -15.97
CA TYR A 102 13.16 3.09 -14.76
C TYR A 102 13.75 2.19 -13.67
N SER A 103 14.90 2.60 -13.14
CA SER A 103 15.52 1.92 -11.99
C SER A 103 15.01 2.50 -10.67
N VAL A 104 13.90 1.96 -10.17
CA VAL A 104 13.29 2.36 -8.89
C VAL A 104 13.59 1.39 -7.76
N ASP A 105 13.34 1.81 -6.52
CA ASP A 105 13.58 0.99 -5.33
C ASP A 105 12.49 -0.04 -5.08
N PHE A 106 11.24 0.31 -5.34
CA PHE A 106 10.07 -0.48 -4.91
C PHE A 106 8.91 -0.37 -5.90
N ILE A 107 8.23 -1.49 -6.17
CA ILE A 107 6.98 -1.50 -6.94
C ILE A 107 5.88 -2.16 -6.10
N LEU A 108 4.88 -1.36 -5.77
CA LEU A 108 3.67 -1.77 -5.08
C LEU A 108 2.57 -2.07 -6.11
N GLY A 109 2.06 -3.29 -6.15
CA GLY A 109 1.00 -3.69 -7.07
C GLY A 109 -0.39 -3.49 -6.46
N SER A 110 -1.24 -2.68 -7.09
CA SER A 110 -2.60 -2.44 -6.62
C SER A 110 -3.64 -3.08 -7.55
N THR A 111 -4.85 -3.26 -7.02
CA THR A 111 -5.99 -3.80 -7.77
C THR A 111 -7.21 -2.93 -7.50
N HIS A 112 -7.19 -1.68 -7.99
CA HIS A 112 -8.36 -0.80 -7.87
C HIS A 112 -9.40 -1.08 -8.94
N TYR A 113 -9.04 -1.79 -10.02
CA TYR A 113 -9.93 -2.13 -11.13
C TYR A 113 -10.21 -3.63 -11.22
N ILE A 114 -11.49 -4.02 -11.23
CA ILE A 114 -11.94 -5.38 -11.52
C ILE A 114 -12.87 -5.33 -12.73
N ASN A 115 -12.49 -6.00 -13.83
CA ASN A 115 -13.28 -6.03 -15.07
C ASN A 115 -13.70 -4.64 -15.57
N GLY A 116 -12.77 -3.67 -15.48
CA GLY A 116 -12.97 -2.28 -15.88
C GLY A 116 -13.86 -1.46 -14.92
N ILE A 117 -14.18 -1.99 -13.74
CA ILE A 117 -14.89 -1.29 -12.67
C ILE A 117 -13.89 -0.87 -11.60
N ASP A 118 -13.77 0.43 -11.37
CA ASP A 118 -13.01 0.98 -10.27
C ASP A 118 -13.75 0.74 -8.94
N ILE A 119 -13.25 -0.21 -8.14
CA ILE A 119 -13.77 -0.51 -6.81
C ILE A 119 -13.23 0.45 -5.72
N GLY A 120 -12.27 1.30 -6.09
CA GLY A 120 -11.75 2.42 -5.30
C GLY A 120 -12.60 3.70 -5.37
N SER A 121 -13.72 3.70 -6.10
CA SER A 121 -14.75 4.74 -6.01
C SER A 121 -16.06 4.21 -5.43
N ARG A 122 -16.80 5.10 -4.75
CA ARG A 122 -18.13 4.79 -4.22
C ARG A 122 -19.11 4.30 -5.30
N ILE A 123 -19.01 4.84 -6.52
CA ILE A 123 -19.89 4.47 -7.64
C ILE A 123 -19.53 3.08 -8.15
N GLY A 124 -18.25 2.81 -8.40
CA GLY A 124 -17.83 1.53 -8.95
C GLY A 124 -17.90 0.40 -7.92
N ALA A 125 -17.55 0.64 -6.66
CA ALA A 125 -17.78 -0.33 -5.56
C ALA A 125 -19.26 -0.73 -5.48
N LYS A 126 -20.17 0.24 -5.43
CA LYS A 126 -21.61 -0.04 -5.43
C LYS A 126 -22.03 -0.85 -6.65
N LYS A 127 -21.52 -0.52 -7.84
CA LYS A 127 -21.80 -1.27 -9.07
C LYS A 127 -21.27 -2.71 -9.00
N PHE A 128 -20.06 -2.90 -8.47
CA PHE A 128 -19.37 -4.18 -8.41
C PHE A 128 -20.06 -5.18 -7.48
N PHE A 129 -20.58 -4.72 -6.34
CA PHE A 129 -21.24 -5.57 -5.33
C PHE A 129 -22.75 -5.71 -5.52
N LYS A 130 -23.38 -4.88 -6.36
CA LYS A 130 -24.85 -4.86 -6.53
C LYS A 130 -25.38 -6.20 -7.04
N ASP A 131 -26.43 -6.70 -6.37
CA ASP A 131 -27.17 -7.92 -6.73
C ASP A 131 -26.31 -9.20 -6.72
N ARG A 132 -25.21 -9.21 -5.94
CA ARG A 132 -24.28 -10.34 -5.83
C ARG A 132 -24.19 -10.88 -4.40
N GLN A 133 -23.78 -12.13 -4.28
CA GLN A 133 -23.32 -12.64 -3.00
C GLN A 133 -21.96 -12.03 -2.67
N LEU A 134 -21.77 -11.57 -1.43
CA LEU A 134 -20.54 -10.90 -1.03
C LEU A 134 -19.29 -11.77 -1.27
N SER A 135 -19.37 -13.07 -0.94
CA SER A 135 -18.26 -14.02 -1.14
C SER A 135 -17.86 -14.16 -2.61
N GLU A 136 -18.82 -14.15 -3.54
CA GLU A 136 -18.54 -14.26 -4.98
C GLU A 136 -17.78 -13.03 -5.51
N ALA A 137 -18.16 -11.83 -5.05
CA ALA A 137 -17.45 -10.61 -5.43
C ALA A 137 -16.05 -10.53 -4.80
N ILE A 138 -15.88 -11.04 -3.58
CA ILE A 138 -14.58 -11.17 -2.92
C ILE A 138 -13.69 -12.17 -3.67
N ASP A 139 -14.23 -13.32 -4.07
CA ASP A 139 -13.49 -14.32 -4.82
C ASP A 139 -13.01 -13.79 -6.18
N GLU A 140 -13.85 -13.02 -6.88
CA GLU A 140 -13.45 -12.35 -8.12
C GLU A 140 -12.32 -11.33 -7.89
N TYR A 141 -12.39 -10.55 -6.81
CA TYR A 141 -11.30 -9.63 -6.44
C TYR A 141 -9.99 -10.40 -6.22
N PHE A 142 -10.00 -11.44 -5.37
CA PHE A 142 -8.78 -12.22 -5.08
C PHE A 142 -8.29 -13.03 -6.28
N THR A 143 -9.16 -13.37 -7.22
CA THR A 143 -8.76 -13.94 -8.52
C THR A 143 -7.91 -12.95 -9.30
N THR A 144 -8.36 -11.71 -9.48
CA THR A 144 -7.57 -10.67 -10.17
C THR A 144 -6.31 -10.30 -9.39
N TRP A 145 -6.39 -10.23 -8.06
CA TRP A 145 -5.25 -9.97 -7.20
C TRP A 145 -4.19 -11.08 -7.30
N SER A 146 -4.60 -12.35 -7.43
CA SER A 146 -3.70 -13.47 -7.68
C SER A 146 -3.05 -13.40 -9.06
N GLN A 147 -3.78 -12.99 -10.09
CA GLN A 147 -3.20 -12.77 -11.42
C GLN A 147 -2.09 -11.71 -11.36
N ALA A 148 -2.30 -10.64 -10.58
CA ALA A 148 -1.28 -9.62 -10.35
C ALA A 148 0.01 -10.21 -9.76
N ILE A 149 -0.10 -11.14 -8.80
CA ILE A 149 1.06 -11.86 -8.23
C ILE A 149 1.77 -12.68 -9.31
N TYR A 150 1.02 -13.50 -10.06
CA TYR A 150 1.59 -14.38 -11.09
C TYR A 150 2.20 -13.63 -12.28
N SER A 151 1.86 -12.35 -12.47
CA SER A 151 2.46 -11.52 -13.51
C SER A 151 3.96 -11.28 -13.30
N GLY A 152 4.45 -11.38 -12.05
CA GLY A 152 5.85 -11.11 -11.70
C GLY A 152 6.26 -9.63 -11.75
N LEU A 153 5.30 -8.71 -11.86
CA LEU A 153 5.57 -7.27 -12.03
C LEU A 153 5.92 -6.55 -10.73
N PHE A 154 5.41 -7.01 -9.59
CA PHE A 154 5.37 -6.26 -8.32
C PHE A 154 6.33 -6.87 -7.27
N ASP A 155 6.77 -6.08 -6.29
CA ASP A 155 7.53 -6.58 -5.13
C ASP A 155 6.58 -7.05 -4.03
N VAL A 156 5.53 -6.26 -3.85
CA VAL A 156 4.54 -6.37 -2.79
C VAL A 156 3.19 -6.01 -3.38
N MET A 157 2.14 -6.70 -2.94
CA MET A 157 0.77 -6.38 -3.28
C MET A 157 0.13 -5.47 -2.23
N ALA A 158 -0.46 -4.36 -2.68
CA ALA A 158 -1.12 -3.36 -1.86
C ALA A 158 -2.40 -3.90 -1.22
N HIS A 159 -2.67 -3.43 0.00
CA HIS A 159 -3.96 -3.47 0.70
C HIS A 159 -4.91 -4.61 0.27
N PRO A 160 -4.67 -5.88 0.68
CA PRO A 160 -5.38 -7.05 0.13
C PRO A 160 -6.91 -7.04 0.30
N ASP A 161 -7.44 -6.26 1.24
CA ASP A 161 -8.90 -6.16 1.48
C ASP A 161 -9.48 -4.81 1.03
N TYR A 162 -8.80 -4.08 0.14
CA TYR A 162 -9.20 -2.72 -0.25
C TYR A 162 -10.63 -2.62 -0.79
N TRP A 163 -11.15 -3.70 -1.37
CA TRP A 163 -12.53 -3.82 -1.85
C TRP A 163 -13.58 -3.47 -0.79
N LYS A 164 -13.27 -3.55 0.52
CA LYS A 164 -14.20 -3.15 1.58
C LYS A 164 -14.31 -1.63 1.78
N LYS A 165 -13.43 -0.80 1.21
CA LYS A 165 -13.34 0.66 1.46
C LYS A 165 -14.70 1.37 1.50
N PHE A 166 -15.56 1.17 0.50
CA PHE A 166 -16.88 1.81 0.41
C PHE A 166 -18.06 0.94 0.87
N LEU A 167 -17.81 -0.27 1.37
CA LEU A 167 -18.85 -1.13 1.91
C LEU A 167 -19.24 -0.78 3.35
N ILE A 168 -18.53 0.14 3.99
CA ILE A 168 -18.84 0.59 5.35
C ILE A 168 -20.27 1.17 5.45
N ASP A 169 -20.71 1.87 4.40
CA ASP A 169 -22.03 2.50 4.30
C ASP A 169 -23.16 1.47 4.24
N GLU A 170 -22.91 0.31 3.60
CA GLU A 170 -23.92 -0.73 3.37
C GLU A 170 -23.87 -1.83 4.42
N ASN A 171 -22.70 -2.12 5.00
CA ASN A 171 -22.45 -3.29 5.83
C ASN A 171 -22.00 -2.99 7.27
N LYS A 172 -22.00 -1.71 7.72
CA LYS A 172 -21.76 -1.25 9.11
C LYS A 172 -20.80 -2.14 9.94
N GLY A 173 -19.60 -2.43 9.43
CA GLY A 173 -18.60 -3.19 10.20
C GLY A 173 -18.87 -4.69 10.37
N GLN A 174 -19.74 -5.30 9.55
CA GLN A 174 -20.03 -6.73 9.63
C GLN A 174 -19.09 -7.62 8.81
N ILE A 175 -18.19 -7.02 8.01
CA ILE A 175 -17.22 -7.78 7.21
C ILE A 175 -16.18 -8.39 8.15
N ASN A 176 -16.12 -9.71 8.15
CA ASN A 176 -15.19 -10.51 8.93
C ASN A 176 -14.64 -11.67 8.08
N TRP A 177 -13.67 -12.41 8.61
CA TRP A 177 -12.98 -13.46 7.87
C TRP A 177 -13.91 -14.54 7.29
N LYS A 178 -15.09 -14.78 7.87
CA LYS A 178 -16.08 -15.76 7.35
C LYS A 178 -16.71 -15.35 6.02
N ASN A 179 -16.57 -14.08 5.62
CA ASN A 179 -17.04 -13.61 4.33
C ASN A 179 -16.10 -13.97 3.19
N TYR A 180 -14.85 -14.31 3.48
CA TYR A 180 -13.83 -14.65 2.51
C TYR A 180 -13.99 -16.12 2.11
N GLY A 181 -13.99 -16.38 0.79
CA GLY A 181 -14.07 -17.71 0.21
C GLY A 181 -12.70 -18.37 0.08
N ASP A 182 -12.59 -19.34 -0.82
CA ASP A 182 -11.35 -20.10 -1.01
C ASP A 182 -10.26 -19.29 -1.74
N GLU A 183 -10.65 -18.31 -2.55
CA GLU A 183 -9.70 -17.54 -3.38
C GLU A 183 -8.74 -16.67 -2.56
N VAL A 184 -9.11 -16.25 -1.34
CA VAL A 184 -8.15 -15.54 -0.47
C VAL A 184 -6.99 -16.45 -0.05
N TYR A 185 -7.25 -17.74 0.16
CA TYR A 185 -6.21 -18.70 0.53
C TYR A 185 -5.34 -19.04 -0.68
N SER A 186 -5.94 -19.13 -1.87
CA SER A 186 -5.20 -19.25 -3.14
C SER A 186 -4.28 -18.05 -3.35
N ALA A 187 -4.76 -16.83 -3.07
CA ALA A 187 -3.98 -15.59 -3.14
C ALA A 187 -2.82 -15.58 -2.13
N ILE A 188 -3.07 -15.95 -0.87
CA ILE A 188 -2.03 -16.08 0.16
C ILE A 188 -0.99 -17.13 -0.24
N PHE A 189 -1.41 -18.26 -0.78
CA PHE A 189 -0.49 -19.27 -1.29
C PHE A 189 0.35 -18.73 -2.45
N ALA A 190 -0.26 -17.99 -3.38
CA ALA A 190 0.45 -17.38 -4.50
C ALA A 190 1.55 -16.41 -4.05
N LEU A 191 1.32 -15.63 -2.99
CA LEU A 191 2.37 -14.77 -2.40
C LEU A 191 3.60 -15.60 -2.00
N ALA A 192 3.37 -16.69 -1.26
CA ALA A 192 4.45 -17.55 -0.77
C ALA A 192 5.19 -18.26 -1.93
N ASP A 193 4.44 -18.77 -2.91
CA ASP A 193 5.00 -19.54 -4.03
C ASP A 193 5.81 -18.68 -5.01
N ASN A 194 5.48 -17.39 -5.13
CA ASN A 194 6.13 -16.46 -6.05
C ASN A 194 7.14 -15.52 -5.37
N ASP A 195 7.41 -15.68 -4.07
CA ASP A 195 8.27 -14.78 -3.29
C ASP A 195 7.82 -13.30 -3.38
N ILE A 196 6.50 -13.07 -3.33
CA ILE A 196 5.88 -11.74 -3.33
C ILE A 196 5.33 -11.41 -1.95
N GLY A 197 5.49 -10.15 -1.51
CA GLY A 197 4.97 -9.69 -0.23
C GLY A 197 3.55 -9.13 -0.30
N PHE A 198 3.01 -8.78 0.86
CA PHE A 198 1.77 -7.99 0.96
C PHE A 198 1.99 -6.78 1.86
N GLU A 199 1.14 -5.77 1.69
CA GLU A 199 1.15 -4.57 2.51
C GLU A 199 0.17 -4.69 3.69
N VAL A 200 0.57 -4.24 4.88
CA VAL A 200 -0.38 -3.81 5.93
C VAL A 200 -0.60 -2.31 5.82
N ASN A 201 -1.76 -1.95 5.27
CA ASN A 201 -2.16 -0.59 4.98
C ASN A 201 -3.14 -0.07 6.04
N THR A 202 -2.82 1.06 6.65
CA THR A 202 -3.63 1.62 7.74
C THR A 202 -4.72 2.57 7.28
N SER A 203 -4.84 2.89 5.99
CA SER A 203 -5.81 3.86 5.47
C SER A 203 -7.27 3.46 5.70
N ALA A 204 -7.55 2.17 5.91
CA ALA A 204 -8.86 1.63 6.25
C ALA A 204 -9.53 2.37 7.42
N VAL A 205 -8.75 2.77 8.44
CA VAL A 205 -9.29 3.50 9.61
C VAL A 205 -9.83 4.89 9.25
N ARG A 206 -9.21 5.55 8.27
CA ARG A 206 -9.68 6.86 7.77
C ARG A 206 -10.96 6.71 6.95
N ALA A 207 -11.17 5.54 6.35
CA ALA A 207 -12.43 5.17 5.73
C ALA A 207 -13.53 4.74 6.74
N GLY A 208 -13.22 4.71 8.04
CA GLY A 208 -14.16 4.41 9.12
C GLY A 208 -14.18 2.95 9.59
N TRP A 209 -13.23 2.13 9.15
CA TRP A 209 -13.07 0.76 9.63
C TRP A 209 -12.35 0.71 10.98
N ASP A 210 -12.64 -0.31 11.78
CA ASP A 210 -11.93 -0.64 13.02
C ASP A 210 -10.75 -1.61 12.81
N SER A 211 -10.43 -1.86 11.53
CA SER A 211 -9.38 -2.77 11.07
C SER A 211 -8.54 -2.10 9.99
N PHE A 212 -7.39 -2.71 9.68
CA PHE A 212 -6.53 -2.33 8.56
C PHE A 212 -6.90 -3.10 7.28
N TYR A 213 -6.21 -2.81 6.19
CA TYR A 213 -6.10 -3.74 5.07
C TYR A 213 -4.78 -4.51 5.22
N PRO A 214 -4.77 -5.84 5.33
CA PRO A 214 -5.93 -6.73 5.44
C PRO A 214 -6.41 -6.91 6.89
N LEU A 215 -7.45 -7.72 7.10
CA LEU A 215 -7.88 -8.22 8.41
C LEU A 215 -6.77 -9.04 9.10
N LYS A 216 -6.83 -9.13 10.43
CA LYS A 216 -5.83 -9.86 11.25
C LYS A 216 -5.72 -11.34 10.88
N GLU A 217 -6.83 -11.96 10.49
CA GLU A 217 -6.86 -13.35 10.04
C GLU A 217 -6.05 -13.57 8.77
N PHE A 218 -6.01 -12.60 7.85
CA PHE A 218 -5.12 -12.65 6.69
C PHE A 218 -3.66 -12.71 7.14
N LEU A 219 -3.25 -11.86 8.09
CA LEU A 219 -1.87 -11.84 8.60
C LEU A 219 -1.47 -13.21 9.17
N ARG A 220 -2.36 -13.82 9.94
CA ARG A 220 -2.13 -15.15 10.52
C ARG A 220 -1.97 -16.21 9.44
N HIS A 221 -2.86 -16.23 8.45
CA HIS A 221 -2.78 -17.21 7.37
C HIS A 221 -1.58 -16.97 6.46
N ALA A 222 -1.24 -15.72 6.14
CA ALA A 222 -0.02 -15.38 5.42
C ALA A 222 1.22 -15.91 6.16
N LYS A 223 1.27 -15.75 7.49
CA LYS A 223 2.36 -16.32 8.29
C LYS A 223 2.37 -17.85 8.28
N GLU A 224 1.21 -18.50 8.43
CA GLU A 224 1.07 -19.96 8.40
C GLU A 224 1.49 -20.57 7.06
N TYR A 225 1.22 -19.87 5.95
CA TYR A 225 1.56 -20.29 4.58
C TYR A 225 3.00 -19.95 4.20
N GLY A 226 3.75 -19.27 5.07
CA GLY A 226 5.17 -18.99 4.87
C GLY A 226 5.48 -17.72 4.09
N VAL A 227 4.55 -16.77 3.98
CA VAL A 227 4.85 -15.46 3.40
C VAL A 227 5.84 -14.72 4.31
N GLU A 228 7.00 -14.35 3.77
CA GLU A 228 8.06 -13.68 4.55
C GLU A 228 8.07 -12.16 4.37
N LYS A 229 7.69 -11.67 3.19
CA LYS A 229 7.78 -10.25 2.83
C LYS A 229 6.50 -9.52 3.23
N VAL A 230 6.66 -8.44 4.00
CA VAL A 230 5.54 -7.60 4.42
C VAL A 230 5.99 -6.16 4.60
N THR A 231 5.32 -5.21 3.95
CA THR A 231 5.54 -3.77 4.17
C THR A 231 4.42 -3.19 5.03
N ILE A 232 4.65 -1.99 5.57
CA ILE A 232 3.62 -1.19 6.23
C ILE A 232 3.48 0.14 5.49
N GLY A 233 2.25 0.60 5.32
CA GLY A 233 1.98 1.82 4.57
C GLY A 233 0.82 2.60 5.16
N SER A 234 0.98 3.93 5.27
CA SER A 234 -0.12 4.79 5.70
C SER A 234 -1.06 5.17 4.55
N ASP A 235 -0.61 4.97 3.30
CA ASP A 235 -1.33 5.32 2.06
C ASP A 235 -1.77 6.78 2.15
N THR A 236 -0.79 7.60 2.54
CA THR A 236 -1.05 8.99 2.87
C THR A 236 -1.17 9.81 1.60
N HIS A 237 -2.22 10.62 1.55
CA HIS A 237 -2.49 11.60 0.49
C HIS A 237 -2.37 13.04 1.02
N SER A 238 -2.00 13.19 2.29
CA SER A 238 -1.80 14.50 2.91
C SER A 238 -0.78 14.41 4.07
N PRO A 239 0.05 15.44 4.30
CA PRO A 239 1.17 15.32 5.24
C PRO A 239 0.78 14.94 6.67
N GLU A 240 -0.39 15.38 7.13
CA GLU A 240 -0.91 15.07 8.46
C GLU A 240 -1.12 13.57 8.70
N ASN A 241 -1.43 12.80 7.64
CA ASN A 241 -1.72 11.37 7.70
C ASN A 241 -0.47 10.49 7.59
N LEU A 242 0.72 11.07 7.34
CA LEU A 242 1.98 10.33 7.24
C LEU A 242 2.24 9.49 8.50
N GLY A 243 2.49 8.20 8.33
CA GLY A 243 2.74 7.26 9.43
C GLY A 243 1.53 7.00 10.36
N HIS A 244 0.32 7.45 10.00
CA HIS A 244 -0.88 7.29 10.83
C HIS A 244 -1.18 5.81 11.09
N GLU A 245 -1.41 5.43 12.35
CA GLU A 245 -1.71 4.07 12.80
C GLU A 245 -0.64 2.99 12.52
N LEU A 246 0.50 3.33 11.90
CA LEU A 246 1.56 2.37 11.61
C LEU A 246 2.12 1.66 12.86
N PRO A 247 2.26 2.28 14.04
CA PRO A 247 2.65 1.56 15.25
C PRO A 247 1.68 0.44 15.64
N ASN A 248 0.40 0.62 15.39
CA ASN A 248 -0.61 -0.41 15.63
C ASN A 248 -0.55 -1.51 14.55
N ALA A 249 -0.21 -1.17 13.30
CA ALA A 249 0.05 -2.18 12.26
C ALA A 249 1.23 -3.07 12.62
N VAL A 250 2.33 -2.49 13.11
CA VAL A 250 3.51 -3.22 13.60
C VAL A 250 3.14 -4.18 14.72
N LYS A 251 2.32 -3.72 15.68
CA LYS A 251 1.83 -4.59 16.75
C LYS A 251 1.00 -5.77 16.22
N GLN A 252 0.15 -5.55 15.21
CA GLN A 252 -0.63 -6.64 14.60
C GLN A 252 0.24 -7.66 13.87
N LEU A 253 1.32 -7.19 13.22
CA LEU A 253 2.31 -8.07 12.60
C LEU A 253 3.05 -8.90 13.66
N GLU A 254 3.46 -8.29 14.78
CA GLU A 254 4.09 -8.99 15.89
C GLU A 254 3.15 -10.05 16.50
N GLU A 255 1.88 -9.68 16.77
CA GLU A 255 0.83 -10.59 17.25
C GLU A 255 0.59 -11.77 16.29
N ALA A 256 0.72 -11.55 14.98
CA ALA A 256 0.60 -12.58 13.94
C ALA A 256 1.87 -13.44 13.78
N GLY A 257 2.99 -13.08 14.42
CA GLY A 257 4.24 -13.85 14.41
C GLY A 257 5.26 -13.40 13.36
N PHE A 258 5.10 -12.23 12.75
CA PHE A 258 6.14 -11.62 11.92
C PHE A 258 7.27 -11.08 12.81
N GLN A 259 8.51 -11.28 12.38
CA GLN A 259 9.71 -10.84 13.11
C GLN A 259 10.40 -9.65 12.45
N PHE A 260 10.02 -9.35 11.21
CA PHE A 260 10.61 -8.30 10.39
C PHE A 260 9.52 -7.64 9.54
N ILE A 261 9.76 -6.40 9.14
CA ILE A 261 9.15 -5.82 7.94
C ILE A 261 10.18 -5.80 6.80
N SER A 262 9.67 -5.77 5.57
CA SER A 262 10.45 -5.56 4.36
C SER A 262 10.65 -4.08 4.08
N VAL A 263 11.85 -3.75 3.65
CA VAL A 263 12.25 -2.47 3.04
C VAL A 263 12.91 -2.79 1.71
N PHE A 264 12.92 -1.87 0.75
CA PHE A 264 13.37 -2.18 -0.61
C PHE A 264 14.42 -1.19 -1.10
N SER A 265 15.41 -1.73 -1.82
CA SER A 265 16.28 -0.92 -2.66
C SER A 265 16.61 -1.63 -3.94
N LYS A 266 16.45 -0.93 -5.06
CA LYS A 266 16.58 -1.49 -6.42
C LYS A 266 15.85 -2.83 -6.57
N ARG A 267 14.58 -2.90 -6.15
CA ARG A 267 13.72 -4.10 -6.17
C ARG A 267 14.24 -5.27 -5.31
N LYS A 268 15.16 -5.01 -4.37
CA LYS A 268 15.71 -6.04 -3.47
C LYS A 268 15.22 -5.85 -2.04
N ASP A 269 14.65 -6.92 -1.49
CA ASP A 269 14.19 -7.00 -0.10
C ASP A 269 15.35 -6.87 0.89
N GLY A 270 15.15 -6.00 1.88
CA GLY A 270 15.91 -5.88 3.11
C GLY A 270 14.96 -6.07 4.29
N LYS A 271 15.47 -6.60 5.41
CA LYS A 271 14.64 -6.94 6.57
C LYS A 271 14.97 -6.03 7.75
N ILE A 272 13.96 -5.35 8.29
CA ILE A 272 14.07 -4.56 9.52
C ILE A 272 13.41 -5.33 10.66
N PRO A 273 14.13 -5.63 11.76
CA PRO A 273 13.55 -6.28 12.94
C PRO A 273 12.34 -5.51 13.48
N ILE A 274 11.28 -6.22 13.83
CA ILE A 274 9.99 -5.60 14.18
C ILE A 274 10.08 -4.66 15.40
N ASP A 275 10.98 -4.97 16.34
CA ASP A 275 11.28 -4.17 17.53
C ASP A 275 12.03 -2.87 17.24
N GLN A 276 12.54 -2.69 16.01
CA GLN A 276 13.22 -1.48 15.54
C GLN A 276 12.31 -0.59 14.69
N VAL A 277 11.15 -1.08 14.25
CA VAL A 277 10.27 -0.34 13.32
C VAL A 277 9.61 0.85 14.00
N THR A 278 9.32 0.76 15.30
CA THR A 278 8.69 1.85 16.06
C THR A 278 9.65 2.45 17.07
N LYS A 279 9.39 3.68 17.49
CA LYS A 279 10.11 4.33 18.59
C LYS A 279 9.20 5.17 19.45
N GLU A 280 9.60 5.36 20.70
CA GLU A 280 8.97 6.34 21.57
C GLU A 280 9.12 7.74 20.97
N PHE A 281 8.03 8.50 21.01
CA PHE A 281 7.95 9.85 20.48
C PHE A 281 7.45 10.79 21.55
N ASN A 282 8.17 11.90 21.74
CA ASN A 282 7.74 12.96 22.63
C ASN A 282 6.86 13.96 21.87
N ALA A 283 5.54 13.88 22.08
CA ALA A 283 4.55 14.71 21.42
C ALA A 283 4.71 16.23 21.65
N ASP A 284 5.45 16.64 22.69
CA ASP A 284 5.72 18.05 22.98
C ASP A 284 6.54 18.74 21.87
N LEU A 285 7.23 17.97 21.03
CA LEU A 285 7.99 18.45 19.86
C LEU A 285 7.10 18.94 18.70
N LEU A 286 5.83 18.52 18.64
CA LEU A 286 4.89 18.96 17.59
C LEU A 286 4.22 20.31 17.90
N ASN A 287 4.16 20.71 19.18
CA ASN A 287 3.45 21.92 19.64
C ASN A 287 4.35 23.17 19.74
N THR A 288 5.60 23.12 19.25
CA THR A 288 6.59 24.19 19.42
C THR A 288 6.81 25.10 18.20
N ILE A 289 5.88 25.11 17.23
CA ILE A 289 5.94 25.95 16.02
C ILE A 289 4.66 26.76 15.86
#